data_AF-A0A3Q1ANF5-F1
#
_entry.id   AF-A0A3Q1ANF5-F1
#
_cell.length_a   1.000
_cell.length_b   1.000
_cell.length_c   1.000
_cell.angle_alpha   90.00
_cell.angle_beta   90.00
_cell.angle_gamma   90.00
#
_symmetry.space_group_name_H-M   'P 1'
#
loop_
_entity.id
_entity.type
_entity.pdbx_description
1 polymer ?
#
loop_
_entity_poly.entity_id
_entity_poly.type
_entity_poly.pdbx_seq_one_letter_code
_entity_poly.pdbx_strand_id
1 'polypeptide(L)'
;MEFIKNISIIIDEVNYEDPGRLKEILQSYKHEKKGCCYIVKGTFEHLENLVVALPSARHQPSSATHRQTFQQDSHVSTHAKYLDVSGVVMDYIDQKCADKLNKIQGTKFLIKTQPDLRAVHSQSNSLVRVTFRPRCDSFYPSDRLHDDFVMQRFITFYQRTASDLQVTPVHLSPHECMGLQRKFPHLLFKPSNGNYEGTAMGPFAEIAKMNEFLSQNIQSSTKSPVNKVLADTPSSRTLGLSPTCSEDPEEETCPICMESVLAKDKKTLRCKHSFCKDCLKRAFYYKPVCPTCGEVYGILIGTQPDGGKMTVTQNSSSLLGYEKYGTIIIDYHIPSGIQKEEHPNPGQPYEGVSRRAYIPDSSEGRMILELLRRAFDQRLIFTIGRSTTSGRNNMVTWNDIHHKTSTHGGPTHYGYPDPHYLNRVRDELKVKGIE
;
A
#
# COMPACT_ATOMS: atom_id res chain seq x y z
N MET A 1 12.18 4.99 -1.57
CA MET A 1 11.16 4.35 -0.70
C MET A 1 11.46 2.86 -0.59
N GLU A 2 12.11 2.43 0.50
CA GLU A 2 12.24 1.01 0.84
C GLU A 2 10.94 0.52 1.49
N PHE A 3 10.34 -0.52 0.91
CA PHE A 3 8.89 -0.60 0.81
C PHE A 3 8.18 -1.33 1.97
N ILE A 4 8.87 -2.15 2.77
CA ILE A 4 8.35 -2.77 4.00
C ILE A 4 9.54 -3.10 4.89
N LYS A 5 9.74 -2.37 5.99
CA LYS A 5 10.90 -2.60 6.90
C LYS A 5 10.60 -3.62 8.01
N ASN A 6 9.33 -3.81 8.36
CA ASN A 6 8.93 -4.69 9.46
C ASN A 6 7.76 -5.58 9.01
N ILE A 7 8.02 -6.88 8.95
CA ILE A 7 7.06 -7.96 8.73
C ILE A 7 7.10 -8.89 9.94
N SER A 8 6.05 -9.68 10.14
CA SER A 8 5.99 -10.68 11.22
C SER A 8 5.69 -12.07 10.69
N ILE A 9 6.40 -13.09 11.16
CA ILE A 9 6.12 -14.51 10.91
C ILE A 9 5.62 -15.14 12.20
N ILE A 10 4.60 -15.99 12.10
CA ILE A 10 4.11 -16.81 13.22
C ILE A 10 4.69 -18.20 13.05
N ILE A 11 5.39 -18.68 14.08
CA ILE A 11 6.00 -20.00 14.13
C ILE A 11 5.32 -20.75 15.25
N ASP A 12 4.58 -21.78 14.90
CA ASP A 12 3.89 -22.62 15.87
C ASP A 12 4.87 -23.67 16.42
N GLU A 13 5.14 -23.58 17.73
CA GLU A 13 6.09 -24.41 18.48
C GLU A 13 5.73 -25.89 18.38
N VAL A 14 4.45 -26.23 18.23
CA VAL A 14 3.98 -27.63 18.13
C VAL A 14 4.47 -28.34 16.87
N ASN A 15 4.93 -27.59 15.86
CA ASN A 15 5.48 -28.15 14.62
C ASN A 15 6.99 -28.43 14.70
N TYR A 16 7.59 -28.37 15.89
CA TYR A 16 9.01 -28.58 16.13
C TYR A 16 9.21 -29.47 17.36
N GLU A 17 9.86 -30.62 17.19
CA GLU A 17 10.08 -31.60 18.28
C GLU A 17 11.21 -31.22 19.23
N ASP A 18 12.09 -30.29 18.85
CA ASP A 18 13.14 -29.73 19.70
C ASP A 18 12.89 -28.23 20.00
N PRO A 19 12.13 -27.92 21.06
CA PRO A 19 11.87 -26.55 21.49
C PRO A 19 13.14 -25.79 21.90
N GLY A 20 14.19 -26.51 22.33
CA GLY A 20 15.47 -25.92 22.72
C GLY A 20 16.19 -25.32 21.53
N ARG A 21 16.34 -26.11 20.46
CA ARG A 21 16.96 -25.68 19.20
C ARG A 21 16.14 -24.63 18.47
N LEU A 22 14.81 -24.74 18.49
CA LEU A 22 13.94 -23.68 17.98
C LEU A 22 14.20 -22.35 18.72
N LYS A 23 14.28 -22.39 20.05
CA LYS A 23 14.55 -21.20 20.87
C LYS A 23 15.93 -20.61 20.58
N GLU A 24 16.96 -21.43 20.37
CA GLU A 24 18.30 -20.97 19.96
C GLU A 24 18.29 -20.23 18.62
N ILE A 25 17.60 -20.78 17.60
CA ILE A 25 17.46 -20.11 16.30
C ILE A 25 16.78 -18.74 16.49
N LEU A 26 15.71 -18.71 17.29
CA LEU A 26 14.91 -17.50 17.52
C LEU A 26 15.62 -16.42 18.36
N GLN A 27 16.63 -16.75 19.16
CA GLN A 27 17.38 -15.78 19.98
C GLN A 27 18.00 -14.66 19.14
N SER A 28 18.40 -14.96 17.91
CA SER A 28 18.97 -13.99 16.97
C SER A 28 17.93 -13.05 16.34
N TYR A 29 16.64 -13.23 16.64
CA TYR A 29 15.53 -12.47 16.06
C TYR A 29 14.65 -11.84 17.15
N LYS A 30 14.07 -10.67 16.84
CA LYS A 30 13.09 -10.02 17.73
C LYS A 30 11.78 -10.82 17.71
N HIS A 31 11.53 -11.60 18.75
CA HIS A 31 10.35 -12.46 18.84
C HIS A 31 9.54 -12.27 20.12
N GLU A 32 8.24 -12.55 20.06
CA GLU A 32 7.31 -12.54 21.18
C GLU A 32 6.61 -13.91 21.24
N LYS A 33 6.65 -14.59 22.40
CA LYS A 33 5.92 -15.85 22.59
C LYS A 33 4.49 -15.56 23.04
N LYS A 34 3.49 -16.03 22.27
CA LYS A 34 2.07 -16.00 22.62
C LYS A 34 1.50 -17.41 22.59
N GLY A 35 1.31 -18.00 23.78
CA GLY A 35 0.86 -19.39 23.90
C GLY A 35 1.86 -20.37 23.28
N CYS A 36 1.38 -21.20 22.36
CA CYS A 36 2.20 -22.17 21.60
C CYS A 36 2.90 -21.55 20.38
N CYS A 37 2.79 -20.24 20.14
CA CYS A 37 3.34 -19.61 18.93
C CYS A 37 4.39 -18.55 19.26
N TYR A 38 5.42 -18.46 18.41
CA TYR A 38 6.38 -17.36 18.37
C TYR A 38 6.01 -16.39 17.25
N ILE A 39 5.88 -15.11 17.57
CA ILE A 39 5.70 -14.03 16.59
C ILE A 39 7.05 -13.34 16.41
N VAL A 40 7.68 -13.53 15.26
CA VAL A 40 9.02 -13.01 14.97
C VAL A 40 8.92 -11.82 14.01
N LYS A 41 9.47 -10.67 14.40
CA LYS A 41 9.41 -9.41 13.64
C LYS A 41 10.78 -9.06 13.07
N GLY A 42 10.82 -8.64 11.81
CA GLY A 42 12.08 -8.23 11.17
C GLY A 42 11.91 -7.67 9.77
N THR A 43 13.02 -7.33 9.12
CA THR A 43 13.05 -7.02 7.67
C THR A 43 12.88 -8.30 6.85
N PHE A 44 12.57 -8.16 5.56
CA PHE A 44 12.44 -9.31 4.66
C PHE A 44 13.72 -10.16 4.60
N GLU A 45 14.87 -9.53 4.34
CA GLU A 45 16.17 -10.23 4.27
C GLU A 45 16.48 -10.93 5.59
N HIS A 46 16.14 -10.29 6.72
CA HIS A 46 16.36 -10.86 8.03
C HIS A 46 15.45 -12.08 8.28
N LEU A 47 14.16 -11.99 7.96
CA LEU A 47 13.24 -13.13 8.15
C LEU A 47 13.42 -14.24 7.09
N GLU A 48 13.98 -13.95 5.92
CA GLU A 48 14.35 -14.98 4.94
C GLU A 48 15.44 -15.91 5.50
N ASN A 49 16.45 -15.33 6.16
CA ASN A 49 17.49 -16.10 6.86
C ASN A 49 16.89 -16.98 7.97
N LEU A 50 15.86 -16.49 8.69
CA LEU A 50 15.14 -17.28 9.67
C LEU A 50 14.44 -18.48 9.03
N VAL A 51 13.69 -18.26 7.95
CA VAL A 51 12.98 -19.34 7.24
C VAL A 51 13.94 -20.40 6.70
N VAL A 52 15.15 -20.01 6.30
CA VAL A 52 16.21 -20.95 5.89
C VAL A 52 16.80 -21.73 7.08
N ALA A 53 16.86 -21.13 8.28
CA ALA A 53 17.42 -21.78 9.47
C ALA A 53 16.44 -22.75 10.15
N LEU A 54 15.13 -22.46 10.12
CA LEU A 54 14.09 -23.25 10.79
C LEU A 54 14.03 -24.74 10.45
N PRO A 55 14.29 -25.20 9.20
CA PRO A 55 14.35 -26.61 8.86
C PRO A 55 15.38 -27.40 9.67
N SER A 56 16.46 -26.76 10.15
CA SER A 56 17.47 -27.44 10.97
C SER A 56 16.94 -27.91 12.33
N ALA A 57 15.82 -27.33 12.79
CA ALA A 57 15.11 -27.77 14.00
C ALA A 57 14.00 -28.81 13.72
N ARG A 58 13.93 -29.37 12.49
CA ARG A 58 12.98 -30.43 12.09
C ARG A 58 13.74 -31.67 11.59
N HIS A 59 13.16 -32.87 11.75
CA HIS A 59 13.78 -34.14 11.33
C HIS A 59 14.18 -34.17 9.84
N GLN A 60 15.35 -34.76 9.52
CA GLN A 60 15.59 -35.42 8.22
C GLN A 60 14.96 -36.82 8.27
N PRO A 61 14.17 -37.26 7.25
CA PRO A 61 13.70 -38.63 7.22
C PRO A 61 14.82 -39.56 6.75
N SER A 62 15.20 -40.52 7.60
CA SER A 62 16.01 -41.67 7.22
C SER A 62 15.18 -42.63 6.36
N SER A 63 15.75 -43.03 5.23
CA SER A 63 15.20 -44.00 4.30
C SER A 63 15.28 -45.43 4.87
N ALA A 64 14.17 -46.00 5.35
CA ALA A 64 13.85 -47.44 5.31
C ALA A 64 12.49 -47.77 5.97
N THR A 65 11.59 -48.39 5.20
CA THR A 65 10.51 -49.33 5.61
C THR A 65 9.61 -49.00 6.82
N HIS A 66 8.33 -48.69 6.60
CA HIS A 66 7.22 -49.66 6.61
C HIS A 66 5.89 -49.02 6.19
N ARG A 67 5.13 -49.77 5.38
CA ARG A 67 3.76 -49.48 4.93
C ARG A 67 2.73 -49.78 6.03
N GLN A 68 1.61 -49.04 5.98
CA GLN A 68 0.27 -49.29 6.58
C GLN A 68 0.23 -49.17 8.13
N THR A 69 -0.66 -48.40 8.78
CA THR A 69 -2.07 -48.10 8.49
C THR A 69 -2.49 -46.89 9.34
N PHE A 70 -2.99 -45.82 8.73
CA PHE A 70 -3.92 -44.86 9.35
C PHE A 70 -4.69 -44.20 8.20
N GLN A 71 -5.81 -44.82 7.85
CA GLN A 71 -6.88 -44.18 7.09
C GLN A 71 -7.71 -43.32 8.06
N GLN A 72 -8.21 -42.19 7.54
CA GLN A 72 -9.10 -41.18 8.16
C GLN A 72 -8.37 -40.23 9.13
N ASP A 73 -8.17 -38.93 8.85
CA ASP A 73 -8.97 -37.98 8.06
C ASP A 73 -8.11 -37.12 7.12
N SER A 74 -8.26 -37.37 5.82
CA SER A 74 -7.67 -36.58 4.74
C SER A 74 -8.74 -35.67 4.13
N HIS A 75 -8.93 -34.49 4.72
CA HIS A 75 -9.59 -33.35 4.05
C HIS A 75 -8.82 -32.05 4.36
N VAL A 76 -7.59 -31.93 3.85
CA VAL A 76 -6.93 -30.63 3.69
C VAL A 76 -6.47 -30.52 2.24
N SER A 77 -7.22 -29.72 1.50
CA SER A 77 -7.19 -29.63 0.05
C SER A 77 -5.81 -29.26 -0.53
N THR A 78 -5.38 -30.03 -1.51
CA THR A 78 -4.32 -29.72 -2.49
C THR A 78 -4.84 -28.72 -3.54
N HIS A 79 -5.24 -27.51 -3.13
CA HIS A 79 -5.58 -26.43 -4.06
C HIS A 79 -4.41 -25.46 -4.21
N ALA A 80 -3.97 -25.25 -5.45
CA ALA A 80 -3.15 -24.10 -5.81
C ALA A 80 -3.81 -22.81 -5.29
N LYS A 81 -3.06 -21.97 -4.55
CA LYS A 81 -3.56 -20.68 -4.06
C LYS A 81 -3.71 -19.72 -5.23
N TYR A 82 -4.94 -19.30 -5.51
CA TYR A 82 -5.24 -18.29 -6.53
C TYR A 82 -6.06 -17.14 -5.93
N LEU A 83 -5.97 -15.98 -6.55
CA LEU A 83 -6.69 -14.76 -6.20
C LEU A 83 -7.30 -14.16 -7.47
N ASP A 84 -8.59 -13.85 -7.45
CA ASP A 84 -9.21 -13.10 -8.54
C ASP A 84 -9.13 -11.59 -8.21
N VAL A 85 -8.59 -10.80 -9.13
CA VAL A 85 -8.28 -9.37 -8.95
C VAL A 85 -8.71 -8.55 -10.17
N SER A 86 -8.86 -7.22 -10.03
CA SER A 86 -9.16 -6.33 -11.15
C SER A 86 -8.06 -6.34 -12.21
N GLY A 87 -8.44 -6.61 -13.46
CA GLY A 87 -7.55 -6.60 -14.61
C GLY A 87 -6.97 -5.23 -14.94
N VAL A 88 -7.73 -4.16 -14.69
CA VAL A 88 -7.28 -2.77 -14.85
C VAL A 88 -6.07 -2.48 -13.94
N VAL A 89 -6.16 -2.88 -12.67
CA VAL A 89 -5.06 -2.71 -11.71
C VAL A 89 -3.88 -3.61 -12.06
N MET A 90 -4.15 -4.86 -12.47
CA MET A 90 -3.07 -5.79 -12.82
C MET A 90 -2.32 -5.38 -14.09
N ASP A 91 -3.01 -4.81 -15.06
CA ASP A 91 -2.40 -4.27 -16.28
C ASP A 91 -1.49 -3.07 -15.96
N TYR A 92 -1.90 -2.18 -15.07
CA TYR A 92 -1.00 -1.14 -14.56
C TYR A 92 0.21 -1.73 -13.84
N ILE A 93 -0.01 -2.74 -12.99
CA ILE A 93 1.07 -3.39 -12.25
C ILE A 93 2.08 -4.03 -13.20
N ASP A 94 1.62 -4.74 -14.23
CA ASP A 94 2.48 -5.41 -15.21
C ASP A 94 3.30 -4.39 -16.03
N GLN A 95 2.69 -3.25 -16.40
CA GLN A 95 3.36 -2.27 -17.27
C GLN A 95 4.22 -1.24 -16.51
N LYS A 96 3.82 -0.83 -15.30
CA LYS A 96 4.46 0.28 -14.56
C LYS A 96 5.08 -0.14 -13.23
N CYS A 97 4.77 -1.33 -12.75
CA CYS A 97 5.29 -1.85 -11.48
C CYS A 97 5.96 -3.23 -11.60
N ALA A 98 6.36 -3.65 -12.80
CA ALA A 98 6.98 -4.95 -13.06
C ALA A 98 8.15 -5.24 -12.11
N ASP A 99 9.03 -4.26 -11.86
CA ASP A 99 10.18 -4.43 -10.96
C ASP A 99 9.75 -4.76 -9.52
N LYS A 100 8.67 -4.14 -9.04
CA LYS A 100 8.13 -4.41 -7.70
C LYS A 100 7.48 -5.79 -7.65
N LEU A 101 6.77 -6.19 -8.69
CA LEU A 101 6.18 -7.52 -8.81
C LEU A 101 7.27 -8.60 -8.86
N ASN A 102 8.35 -8.38 -9.62
CA ASN A 102 9.52 -9.24 -9.68
C ASN A 102 10.22 -9.36 -8.32
N LYS A 103 10.31 -8.26 -7.55
CA LYS A 103 10.83 -8.28 -6.17
C LYS A 103 9.95 -9.05 -5.19
N ILE A 104 8.63 -9.12 -5.43
CA ILE A 104 7.70 -9.93 -4.61
C ILE A 104 7.83 -11.40 -4.97
N GLN A 105 7.95 -11.71 -6.26
CA GLN A 105 8.13 -13.06 -6.77
C GLN A 105 9.48 -13.67 -6.34
N GLY A 106 10.55 -12.89 -6.34
CA GLY A 106 11.91 -13.39 -6.09
C GLY A 106 12.32 -14.48 -7.07
N THR A 107 13.26 -15.34 -6.67
CA THR A 107 13.79 -16.44 -7.48
C THR A 107 13.05 -17.76 -7.27
N LYS A 108 12.31 -17.90 -6.17
CA LYS A 108 11.68 -19.16 -5.74
C LYS A 108 10.25 -19.32 -6.22
N PHE A 109 9.56 -18.24 -6.58
CA PHE A 109 8.16 -18.28 -6.98
C PHE A 109 7.94 -17.83 -8.42
N LEU A 110 6.74 -18.14 -8.90
CA LEU A 110 6.21 -17.68 -10.16
C LEU A 110 4.78 -17.22 -9.92
N ILE A 111 4.53 -15.93 -10.14
CA ILE A 111 3.20 -15.34 -10.09
C ILE A 111 2.67 -15.35 -11.53
N LYS A 112 1.62 -16.13 -11.80
CA LYS A 112 1.00 -16.21 -13.14
C LYS A 112 -0.37 -15.55 -13.13
N THR A 113 -0.70 -14.82 -14.18
CA THR A 113 -2.04 -14.27 -14.44
C THR A 113 -2.77 -15.10 -15.49
N GLN A 114 -4.09 -15.27 -15.33
CA GLN A 114 -4.99 -15.86 -16.32
C GLN A 114 -6.26 -14.99 -16.46
N PRO A 115 -6.65 -14.57 -17.67
CA PRO A 115 -5.95 -14.74 -18.94
C PRO A 115 -4.59 -14.00 -18.96
N ASP A 116 -3.67 -14.41 -19.84
CA ASP A 116 -2.41 -13.70 -20.00
C ASP A 116 -2.69 -12.29 -20.52
N LEU A 117 -2.35 -11.29 -19.70
CA LEU A 117 -2.60 -9.87 -19.99
C LEU A 117 -1.84 -9.39 -21.23
N ARG A 118 -0.77 -10.09 -21.63
CA ARG A 118 -0.02 -9.78 -22.86
C ARG A 118 -0.75 -10.21 -24.13
N ALA A 119 -1.71 -11.13 -24.01
CA ALA A 119 -2.46 -11.68 -25.15
C ALA A 119 -3.86 -11.03 -25.32
N VAL A 120 -4.38 -10.34 -24.31
CA VAL A 120 -5.75 -9.79 -24.32
C VAL A 120 -5.73 -8.30 -23.97
N HIS A 121 -6.15 -7.45 -24.91
CA HIS A 121 -6.38 -6.02 -24.66
C HIS A 121 -7.53 -5.90 -23.65
N SER A 122 -7.18 -5.69 -22.39
CA SER A 122 -8.12 -5.84 -21.28
C SER A 122 -9.21 -4.76 -21.32
N GLN A 123 -10.46 -5.21 -21.43
CA GLN A 123 -11.66 -4.39 -21.22
C GLN A 123 -11.75 -3.94 -19.75
N SER A 124 -12.41 -2.80 -19.53
CA SER A 124 -12.46 -2.03 -18.27
C SER A 124 -12.97 -2.76 -17.02
N ASN A 125 -13.44 -4.01 -17.15
CA ASN A 125 -14.10 -4.76 -16.08
C ASN A 125 -13.70 -6.26 -16.00
N SER A 126 -12.59 -6.68 -16.59
CA SER A 126 -12.17 -8.09 -16.53
C SER A 126 -11.58 -8.45 -15.17
N LEU A 127 -11.98 -9.60 -14.62
CA LEU A 127 -11.31 -10.25 -13.50
C LEU A 127 -10.12 -11.06 -14.02
N VAL A 128 -8.99 -10.96 -13.34
CA VAL A 128 -7.75 -11.69 -13.63
C VAL A 128 -7.45 -12.61 -12.47
N ARG A 129 -7.24 -13.89 -12.77
CA ARG A 129 -6.82 -14.88 -11.79
C ARG A 129 -5.32 -14.87 -11.64
N VAL A 130 -4.82 -14.56 -10.46
CA VAL A 130 -3.41 -14.61 -10.08
C VAL A 130 -3.15 -15.90 -9.33
N THR A 131 -2.24 -16.74 -9.83
CA THR A 131 -1.84 -18.00 -9.20
C THR A 131 -0.41 -17.91 -8.71
N PHE A 132 -0.17 -18.36 -7.48
CA PHE A 132 1.16 -18.43 -6.88
C PHE A 132 1.67 -19.85 -6.99
N ARG A 133 2.77 -20.05 -7.72
CA ARG A 133 3.41 -21.37 -7.85
C ARG A 133 4.88 -21.32 -7.43
N PRO A 134 5.34 -22.21 -6.55
CA PRO A 134 6.77 -22.43 -6.36
C PRO A 134 7.43 -22.88 -7.68
N ARG A 135 8.70 -22.51 -7.90
CA ARG A 135 9.48 -22.96 -9.07
C ARG A 135 10.10 -24.34 -8.89
N CYS A 136 10.11 -24.89 -7.68
CA CYS A 136 10.64 -26.21 -7.37
C CYS A 136 9.59 -27.00 -6.57
N ASP A 137 9.28 -28.22 -7.01
CA ASP A 137 8.26 -29.10 -6.40
C ASP A 137 8.81 -29.84 -5.16
N SER A 138 9.63 -29.20 -4.33
CA SER A 138 10.04 -29.81 -3.06
C SER A 138 8.89 -29.66 -2.07
N PHE A 139 8.22 -30.77 -1.74
CA PHE A 139 7.10 -30.77 -0.80
C PHE A 139 7.61 -30.79 0.65
N TYR A 140 8.18 -29.68 1.13
CA TYR A 140 8.48 -29.51 2.56
C TYR A 140 7.46 -28.58 3.24
N PRO A 141 7.05 -28.86 4.49
CA PRO A 141 6.11 -28.00 5.23
C PRO A 141 6.60 -26.55 5.44
N SER A 142 7.91 -26.30 5.34
CA SER A 142 8.51 -24.96 5.36
C SER A 142 8.16 -24.10 4.14
N ASP A 143 7.84 -24.72 3.00
CA ASP A 143 7.47 -24.01 1.78
C ASP A 143 6.07 -23.38 1.87
N ARG A 144 5.15 -23.98 2.65
CA ARG A 144 3.78 -23.45 2.84
C ARG A 144 3.75 -22.09 3.54
N LEU A 145 4.65 -21.85 4.51
CA LEU A 145 4.78 -20.55 5.18
C LEU A 145 5.34 -19.49 4.24
N HIS A 146 6.21 -19.90 3.31
CA HIS A 146 6.79 -19.02 2.31
C HIS A 146 5.76 -18.66 1.22
N ASP A 147 4.89 -19.61 0.83
CA ASP A 147 3.75 -19.37 -0.08
C ASP A 147 2.79 -18.30 0.47
N ASP A 148 2.39 -18.43 1.74
CA ASP A 148 1.50 -17.46 2.40
C ASP A 148 2.14 -16.08 2.49
N PHE A 149 3.45 -16.04 2.72
CA PHE A 149 4.20 -14.80 2.80
C PHE A 149 4.25 -14.04 1.46
N VAL A 150 4.54 -14.74 0.36
CA VAL A 150 4.55 -14.14 -0.99
C VAL A 150 3.15 -13.67 -1.40
N MET A 151 2.12 -14.49 -1.12
CA MET A 151 0.73 -14.13 -1.39
C MET A 151 0.30 -12.88 -0.60
N GLN A 152 0.63 -12.77 0.69
CA GLN A 152 0.30 -11.59 1.50
C GLN A 152 1.02 -10.32 1.03
N ARG A 153 2.30 -10.44 0.62
CA ARG A 153 3.03 -9.32 0.01
C ARG A 153 2.37 -8.85 -1.28
N PHE A 154 1.95 -9.79 -2.12
CA PHE A 154 1.21 -9.46 -3.33
C PHE A 154 -0.12 -8.77 -3.00
N ILE A 155 -0.92 -9.31 -2.06
CA ILE A 155 -2.21 -8.70 -1.67
C ILE A 155 -2.02 -7.27 -1.19
N THR A 156 -1.05 -7.04 -0.30
CA THR A 156 -0.77 -5.70 0.25
C THR A 156 -0.33 -4.74 -0.85
N PHE A 157 0.57 -5.19 -1.73
CA PHE A 157 1.03 -4.40 -2.86
C PHE A 157 -0.10 -4.08 -3.84
N TYR A 158 -0.94 -5.06 -4.14
CA TYR A 158 -2.11 -4.92 -4.99
C TYR A 158 -3.11 -3.93 -4.41
N GLN A 159 -3.51 -4.09 -3.14
CA GLN A 159 -4.48 -3.22 -2.49
C GLN A 159 -4.00 -1.77 -2.44
N ARG A 160 -2.73 -1.53 -2.09
CA ARG A 160 -2.13 -0.18 -2.11
C ARG A 160 -2.07 0.42 -3.51
N THR A 161 -1.74 -0.40 -4.51
CA THR A 161 -1.74 0.06 -5.90
C THR A 161 -3.16 0.40 -6.32
N ALA A 162 -4.14 -0.47 -6.06
CA ALA A 162 -5.55 -0.26 -6.38
C ALA A 162 -6.15 0.97 -5.69
N SER A 163 -5.77 1.24 -4.44
CA SER A 163 -6.30 2.39 -3.69
C SER A 163 -5.78 3.73 -4.21
N ASP A 164 -4.56 3.78 -4.72
CA ASP A 164 -3.93 4.98 -5.28
C ASP A 164 -4.14 5.11 -6.80
N LEU A 165 -4.54 4.02 -7.48
CA LEU A 165 -4.72 3.99 -8.92
C LEU A 165 -5.98 4.73 -9.35
N GLN A 166 -5.80 5.74 -10.19
CA GLN A 166 -6.85 6.52 -10.78
C GLN A 166 -6.87 6.34 -12.30
N VAL A 167 -8.06 6.20 -12.89
CA VAL A 167 -8.28 6.14 -14.34
C VAL A 167 -9.09 7.36 -14.77
N THR A 168 -8.57 8.15 -15.70
CA THR A 168 -9.19 9.40 -16.14
C THR A 168 -9.24 9.44 -17.68
N PRO A 169 -10.40 9.73 -18.28
CA PRO A 169 -10.49 9.92 -19.73
C PRO A 169 -9.68 11.15 -20.14
N VAL A 170 -8.95 11.04 -21.24
CA VAL A 170 -8.16 12.12 -21.82
C VAL A 170 -8.47 12.25 -23.31
N HIS A 171 -8.72 13.48 -23.76
CA HIS A 171 -8.92 13.78 -25.17
C HIS A 171 -7.62 14.31 -25.76
N LEU A 172 -6.81 13.43 -26.35
CA LEU A 172 -5.46 13.75 -26.80
C LEU A 172 -5.13 13.01 -28.09
N SER A 173 -4.41 13.68 -28.98
CA SER A 173 -3.84 13.03 -30.16
C SER A 173 -2.73 12.03 -29.77
N PRO A 174 -2.49 10.99 -30.59
CA PRO A 174 -1.41 10.03 -30.33
C PRO A 174 -0.03 10.69 -30.13
N HIS A 175 0.24 11.81 -30.82
CA HIS A 175 1.49 12.56 -30.69
C HIS A 175 1.59 13.29 -29.34
N GLU A 176 0.50 13.85 -28.84
CA GLU A 176 0.44 14.49 -27.50
C GLU A 176 0.57 13.45 -26.38
N CYS A 177 -0.04 12.28 -26.54
CA CYS A 177 0.11 11.16 -25.62
C CYS A 177 1.59 10.73 -25.48
N MET A 178 2.36 10.69 -26.56
CA MET A 178 3.80 10.39 -26.48
C MET A 178 4.60 11.47 -25.73
N GLY A 179 4.24 12.75 -25.89
CA GLY A 179 4.85 13.85 -25.16
C GLY A 179 4.53 13.80 -23.66
N LEU A 180 3.27 13.53 -23.32
CA LEU A 180 2.83 13.38 -21.94
C LEU A 180 3.39 12.12 -21.28
N GLN A 181 3.52 11.01 -22.00
CA GLN A 181 4.15 9.80 -21.48
C GLN A 181 5.61 10.02 -21.08
N ARG A 182 6.35 10.88 -21.80
CA ARG A 182 7.71 11.29 -21.42
C ARG A 182 7.72 12.17 -20.17
N LYS A 183 6.75 13.08 -20.05
CA LYS A 183 6.66 14.02 -18.93
C LYS A 183 6.14 13.36 -17.64
N PHE A 184 5.24 12.39 -17.78
CA PHE A 184 4.62 11.64 -16.70
C PHE A 184 4.91 10.14 -16.89
N PRO A 185 6.16 9.69 -16.63
CA PRO A 185 6.58 8.32 -16.90
C PRO A 185 5.82 7.27 -16.07
N HIS A 186 5.29 7.67 -14.93
CA HIS A 186 4.50 6.81 -14.04
C HIS A 186 3.03 6.68 -14.46
N LEU A 187 2.55 7.49 -15.39
CA LEU A 187 1.22 7.34 -15.97
C LEU A 187 1.28 6.34 -17.13
N LEU A 188 0.21 5.56 -17.27
CA LEU A 188 -0.06 4.66 -18.38
C LEU A 188 -1.16 5.27 -19.23
N PHE A 189 -0.88 5.50 -20.51
CA PHE A 189 -1.86 6.00 -21.47
C PHE A 189 -2.32 4.85 -22.38
N LYS A 190 -3.64 4.64 -22.45
CA LYS A 190 -4.26 3.66 -23.35
C LYS A 190 -5.16 4.36 -24.36
N PRO A 191 -4.93 4.20 -25.68
CA PRO A 191 -5.84 4.72 -26.69
C PRO A 191 -7.16 3.93 -26.67
N SER A 192 -8.30 4.60 -26.86
CA SER A 192 -9.57 3.93 -27.17
C SER A 192 -9.69 3.73 -28.68
N ASN A 193 -10.40 2.68 -29.10
CA ASN A 193 -10.69 2.42 -30.51
C ASN A 193 -11.81 3.37 -30.99
N GLY A 194 -11.47 4.64 -31.21
CA GLY A 194 -12.36 5.67 -31.75
C GLY A 194 -12.04 7.07 -31.23
N ASN A 195 -11.89 8.03 -32.16
CA ASN A 195 -11.89 9.50 -31.96
C ASN A 195 -11.14 10.06 -30.75
N TYR A 196 -9.81 10.25 -30.84
CA TYR A 196 -8.99 11.06 -29.91
C TYR A 196 -9.22 10.84 -28.40
N GLU A 197 -9.93 9.78 -28.01
CA GLU A 197 -10.29 9.44 -26.65
C GLU A 197 -9.32 8.37 -26.18
N GLY A 198 -8.55 8.70 -25.16
CA GLY A 198 -7.68 7.77 -24.44
C GLY A 198 -8.06 7.73 -22.97
N THR A 199 -7.42 6.82 -22.24
CA THR A 199 -7.47 6.79 -20.78
C THR A 199 -6.05 6.95 -20.26
N ALA A 200 -5.90 7.86 -19.30
CA ALA A 200 -4.70 7.99 -18.49
C ALA A 200 -4.93 7.27 -17.17
N MET A 201 -3.99 6.44 -16.77
CA MET A 201 -4.06 5.61 -15.57
C MET A 201 -2.78 5.75 -14.76
N GLY A 202 -2.89 5.97 -13.45
CA GLY A 202 -1.73 6.00 -12.58
C GLY A 202 -2.04 6.53 -11.19
N PRO A 203 -1.01 6.79 -10.37
CA PRO A 203 -1.16 7.30 -9.02
C PRO A 203 -1.96 8.60 -9.01
N PHE A 204 -2.83 8.79 -8.03
CA PHE A 204 -3.69 9.96 -7.92
C PHE A 204 -2.90 11.27 -8.04
N ALA A 205 -1.76 11.36 -7.34
CA ALA A 205 -0.92 12.55 -7.35
C ALA A 205 -0.35 12.86 -8.76
N GLU A 206 -0.02 11.84 -9.55
CA GLU A 206 0.51 12.02 -10.90
C GLU A 206 -0.60 12.40 -11.90
N ILE A 207 -1.81 11.83 -11.76
CA ILE A 207 -2.98 12.23 -12.54
C ILE A 207 -3.37 13.68 -12.23
N ALA A 208 -3.33 14.09 -10.96
CA ALA A 208 -3.61 15.48 -10.55
C ALA A 208 -2.64 16.46 -11.20
N LYS A 209 -1.32 16.19 -11.14
CA LYS A 209 -0.29 17.01 -11.81
C LYS A 209 -0.49 17.08 -13.32
N MET A 210 -0.88 15.97 -13.95
CA MET A 210 -1.19 15.94 -15.39
C MET A 210 -2.39 16.84 -15.71
N ASN A 211 -3.48 16.73 -14.96
CA ASN A 211 -4.68 17.55 -15.18
C ASN A 211 -4.39 19.05 -14.98
N GLU A 212 -3.59 19.40 -13.98
CA GLU A 212 -3.14 20.78 -13.78
C GLU A 212 -2.32 21.28 -14.97
N PHE A 213 -1.36 20.49 -15.44
CA PHE A 213 -0.56 20.83 -16.62
C PHE A 213 -1.40 21.01 -17.88
N LEU A 214 -2.40 20.14 -18.11
CA LEU A 214 -3.32 20.27 -19.23
C LEU A 214 -4.16 21.55 -19.12
N SER A 215 -4.63 21.88 -17.92
CA SER A 215 -5.42 23.09 -17.66
C SER A 215 -4.63 24.37 -17.91
N GLN A 216 -3.34 24.39 -17.55
CA GLN A 216 -2.45 25.54 -17.80
C GLN A 216 -2.17 25.76 -19.30
N ASN A 217 -2.07 24.68 -20.09
CA ASN A 217 -1.86 24.79 -21.55
C ASN A 217 -3.11 25.26 -22.32
N ILE A 218 -4.31 24.96 -21.80
CA ILE A 218 -5.57 25.46 -22.40
C ILE A 218 -5.67 26.98 -22.21
N GLN A 219 -5.20 27.51 -21.08
CA GLN A 219 -5.17 28.96 -20.81
C GLN A 219 -4.10 29.70 -21.62
N SER A 220 -3.00 29.05 -22.03
CA SER A 220 -2.01 29.65 -22.92
C SER A 220 -2.41 29.63 -24.40
N SER A 221 -3.41 28.81 -24.78
CA SER A 221 -3.88 28.68 -26.17
C SER A 221 -4.95 29.69 -26.59
N THR A 222 -5.50 30.49 -25.66
CA THR A 222 -6.58 31.47 -25.92
C THR A 222 -6.12 32.91 -26.08
N LYS A 223 -4.80 33.17 -26.20
CA LYS A 223 -4.27 34.50 -26.51
C LYS A 223 -3.38 34.49 -27.75
N SER A 224 -3.96 34.90 -28.88
CA SER A 224 -3.28 35.44 -30.05
C SER A 224 -4.20 36.49 -30.70
N PRO A 225 -3.72 37.48 -31.49
CA PRO A 225 -2.32 37.81 -31.84
C PRO A 225 -1.98 39.32 -31.75
N VAL A 226 -0.69 39.70 -31.68
CA VAL A 226 -0.14 40.85 -32.46
C VAL A 226 1.34 40.60 -32.78
N ASN A 227 1.68 40.74 -34.07
CA ASN A 227 3.00 40.69 -34.69
C ASN A 227 4.06 41.60 -34.04
N LYS A 228 5.31 41.12 -33.99
CA LYS A 228 6.48 41.89 -34.47
C LYS A 228 7.66 40.96 -34.75
N VAL A 229 8.31 41.23 -35.87
CA VAL A 229 9.31 40.43 -36.57
C VAL A 229 10.67 41.14 -36.53
N LEU A 230 11.74 40.34 -36.53
CA LEU A 230 13.18 40.64 -36.76
C LEU A 230 13.93 41.47 -35.68
N ALA A 231 15.21 41.23 -35.34
CA ALA A 231 16.28 40.46 -35.98
C ALA A 231 17.45 40.13 -35.00
N ASP A 232 18.33 39.24 -35.47
CA ASP A 232 19.80 39.14 -35.24
C ASP A 232 20.42 38.43 -34.01
N THR A 233 20.84 37.18 -34.26
CA THR A 233 22.06 36.48 -33.78
C THR A 233 23.32 37.17 -34.40
N PRO A 234 24.60 37.00 -33.96
CA PRO A 234 25.17 35.76 -33.42
C PRO A 234 26.36 35.80 -32.42
N SER A 235 26.71 34.60 -31.94
CA SER A 235 28.07 34.03 -31.90
C SER A 235 28.75 33.78 -30.54
N SER A 236 28.96 32.47 -30.27
CA SER A 236 30.20 31.82 -29.79
C SER A 236 30.68 32.02 -28.34
N ARG A 237 30.83 30.93 -27.57
CA ARG A 237 32.05 30.08 -27.47
C ARG A 237 31.96 29.09 -26.30
N THR A 238 32.27 27.84 -26.60
CA THR A 238 32.57 26.74 -25.66
C THR A 238 33.90 27.00 -24.96
N LEU A 239 33.98 26.85 -23.63
CA LEU A 239 35.17 26.33 -22.93
C LEU A 239 34.71 25.75 -21.59
N GLY A 240 34.81 24.42 -21.46
CA GLY A 240 34.74 23.76 -20.16
C GLY A 240 36.06 23.92 -19.40
N LEU A 241 35.99 23.77 -18.08
CA LEU A 241 37.06 23.30 -17.19
C LEU A 241 36.48 23.13 -15.77
N SER A 242 36.47 21.90 -15.29
CA SER A 242 36.61 21.54 -13.87
C SER A 242 37.94 20.75 -13.77
N PRO A 243 38.50 20.42 -12.59
CA PRO A 243 38.09 20.73 -11.21
C PRO A 243 39.25 21.22 -10.30
N THR A 244 38.95 21.77 -9.14
CA THR A 244 39.86 21.70 -7.97
C THR A 244 39.05 21.33 -6.73
N CYS A 245 39.44 20.21 -6.12
CA CYS A 245 38.94 19.72 -4.84
C CYS A 245 39.38 20.66 -3.71
N SER A 246 38.42 21.06 -2.87
CA SER A 246 38.64 21.37 -1.47
C SER A 246 37.56 20.66 -0.66
N GLU A 247 37.97 19.84 0.30
CA GLU A 247 37.09 19.19 1.26
C GLU A 247 36.51 20.27 2.19
N ASP A 248 35.31 20.74 1.87
CA ASP A 248 34.46 21.53 2.76
C ASP A 248 33.33 20.64 3.30
N PRO A 249 32.84 20.88 4.53
CA PRO A 249 31.95 19.96 5.22
C PRO A 249 30.66 19.82 4.42
N GLU A 250 30.33 18.59 4.03
CA GLU A 250 29.13 18.21 3.27
C GLU A 250 27.98 19.21 3.45
N GLU A 251 27.83 20.13 2.49
CA GLU A 251 26.74 21.10 2.53
C GLU A 251 25.42 20.34 2.32
N GLU A 252 24.85 19.83 3.41
CA GLU A 252 23.58 19.13 3.39
C GLU A 252 22.50 20.08 2.83
N THR A 253 21.94 19.73 1.68
CA THR A 253 20.89 20.51 1.01
C THR A 253 19.52 20.24 1.63
N CYS A 254 18.69 21.26 1.82
CA CYS A 254 17.35 21.11 2.36
C CYS A 254 16.41 20.49 1.30
N PRO A 255 15.73 19.36 1.56
CA PRO A 255 14.80 18.77 0.59
C PRO A 255 13.54 19.60 0.31
N ILE A 256 13.26 20.65 1.10
CA ILE A 256 12.05 21.48 0.97
C ILE A 256 12.31 22.70 0.10
N CYS A 257 13.38 23.46 0.36
CA CYS A 257 13.73 24.65 -0.42
C CYS A 257 14.84 24.42 -1.45
N MET A 258 15.50 23.25 -1.41
CA MET A 258 16.62 22.88 -2.29
C MET A 258 17.87 23.77 -2.13
N GLU A 259 17.99 24.51 -1.03
CA GLU A 259 19.15 25.36 -0.70
C GLU A 259 20.08 24.67 0.33
N SER A 260 21.37 25.04 0.34
CA SER A 260 22.33 24.57 1.36
C SER A 260 21.85 24.94 2.77
N VAL A 261 21.79 23.95 3.66
CA VAL A 261 21.36 24.18 5.04
C VAL A 261 22.52 24.74 5.84
N LEU A 262 22.45 26.02 6.20
CA LEU A 262 23.40 26.62 7.13
C LEU A 262 23.34 25.86 8.47
N ALA A 263 24.49 25.50 9.04
CA ALA A 263 24.58 24.72 10.27
C ALA A 263 23.76 25.30 11.44
N LYS A 264 23.67 26.64 11.52
CA LYS A 264 22.87 27.38 12.51
C LYS A 264 21.35 27.20 12.37
N ASP A 265 20.87 26.96 11.16
CA ASP A 265 19.45 26.84 10.81
C ASP A 265 19.05 25.39 10.50
N LYS A 266 19.97 24.45 10.69
CA LYS A 266 19.75 23.01 10.52
C LYS A 266 18.93 22.44 11.66
N LYS A 267 17.86 21.73 11.31
CA LYS A 267 17.10 20.90 12.23
C LYS A 267 17.06 19.46 11.73
N THR A 268 17.68 18.56 12.49
CA THR A 268 17.64 17.12 12.23
C THR A 268 16.57 16.48 13.10
N LEU A 269 15.69 15.72 12.46
CA LEU A 269 14.63 14.97 13.11
C LEU A 269 15.14 13.62 13.67
N ARG A 270 14.33 12.92 14.49
CA ARG A 270 14.73 11.60 15.06
C ARG A 270 14.88 10.51 13.98
N CYS A 271 14.22 10.68 12.84
CA CYS A 271 14.39 9.88 11.62
C CYS A 271 15.67 10.20 10.83
N LYS A 272 16.55 11.07 11.37
CA LYS A 272 17.84 11.49 10.81
C LYS A 272 17.78 12.35 9.54
N HIS A 273 16.59 12.74 9.07
CA HIS A 273 16.45 13.72 7.99
C HIS A 273 16.64 15.16 8.52
N SER A 274 17.40 15.96 7.78
CA SER A 274 17.74 17.36 8.10
C SER A 274 16.99 18.35 7.20
N PHE A 275 16.58 19.48 7.76
CA PHE A 275 15.89 20.56 7.05
C PHE A 275 16.30 21.93 7.60
N CYS A 276 16.06 23.01 6.85
CA CYS A 276 16.04 24.35 7.43
C CYS A 276 14.93 24.44 8.49
N LYS A 277 15.22 25.09 9.62
CA LYS A 277 14.31 25.25 10.76
C LYS A 277 12.95 25.83 10.35
N ASP A 278 12.95 26.85 9.50
CA ASP A 278 11.73 27.49 9.02
C ASP A 278 10.97 26.66 7.99
N CYS A 279 11.68 25.92 7.12
CA CYS A 279 11.05 24.97 6.20
C CYS A 279 10.34 23.86 6.96
N LEU A 280 11.00 23.30 7.98
CA LEU A 280 10.41 22.27 8.82
C LEU A 280 9.23 22.82 9.64
N LYS A 281 9.34 24.02 10.21
CA LYS A 281 8.26 24.66 10.95
C LYS A 281 7.02 24.86 10.08
N ARG A 282 7.19 25.35 8.84
CA ARG A 282 6.11 25.49 7.86
C ARG A 282 5.50 24.13 7.50
N ALA A 283 6.33 23.13 7.22
CA ALA A 283 5.84 21.78 6.91
C ALA A 283 4.99 21.21 8.06
N PHE A 284 5.48 21.32 9.31
CA PHE A 284 4.79 20.80 10.49
C PHE A 284 3.53 21.58 10.86
N TYR A 285 3.45 22.86 10.49
CA TYR A 285 2.21 23.63 10.61
C TYR A 285 1.08 23.01 9.77
N TYR A 286 1.38 22.56 8.54
CA TYR A 286 0.38 21.89 7.71
C TYR A 286 0.15 20.43 8.11
N LYS A 287 1.23 19.67 8.36
CA LYS A 287 1.14 18.27 8.74
C LYS A 287 2.40 17.86 9.52
N PRO A 288 2.29 17.33 10.75
CA PRO A 288 3.44 17.01 11.59
C PRO A 288 4.08 15.67 11.18
N VAL A 289 4.45 15.53 9.90
CA VAL A 289 5.15 14.36 9.35
C VAL A 289 6.45 14.78 8.71
N CYS A 290 7.49 13.94 8.82
CA CYS A 290 8.75 14.18 8.11
C CYS A 290 8.48 14.23 6.59
N PRO A 291 8.82 15.33 5.89
CA PRO A 291 8.58 15.44 4.45
C PRO A 291 9.34 14.41 3.60
N THR A 292 10.40 13.81 4.14
CA THR A 292 11.22 12.81 3.42
C THR A 292 10.74 11.38 3.60
N CYS A 293 10.33 10.99 4.82
CA CYS A 293 9.99 9.58 5.11
C CYS A 293 8.59 9.35 5.68
N GLY A 294 7.84 10.41 5.96
CA GLY A 294 6.47 10.32 6.48
C GLY A 294 6.34 9.97 7.97
N GLU A 295 7.44 9.89 8.72
CA GLU A 295 7.35 9.60 10.17
C GLU A 295 6.62 10.73 10.91
N VAL A 296 5.70 10.39 11.83
CA VAL A 296 4.76 11.32 12.48
C VAL A 296 5.33 11.91 13.78
N TYR A 297 5.49 13.24 13.87
CA TYR A 297 6.11 13.95 15.00
C TYR A 297 5.13 14.66 15.96
N GLY A 298 3.84 14.58 15.69
CA GLY A 298 2.79 15.19 16.52
C GLY A 298 1.46 14.44 16.38
N ILE A 299 0.38 15.03 16.89
CA ILE A 299 -0.96 14.46 16.70
C ILE A 299 -1.37 14.71 15.26
N LEU A 300 -1.60 13.64 14.50
CA LEU A 300 -2.07 13.75 13.14
C LEU A 300 -3.59 13.90 13.15
N ILE A 301 -4.08 15.00 12.58
CA ILE A 301 -5.51 15.21 12.34
C ILE A 301 -5.78 15.02 10.85
N GLY A 302 -6.79 14.22 10.51
CA GLY A 302 -7.17 13.97 9.13
C GLY A 302 -8.26 14.92 8.63
N THR A 303 -8.78 14.61 7.44
CA THR A 303 -9.73 15.41 6.67
C THR A 303 -11.10 14.71 6.56
N GLN A 304 -11.44 13.85 7.51
CA GLN A 304 -12.81 13.32 7.64
C GLN A 304 -13.79 14.48 7.85
N PRO A 305 -14.94 14.52 7.18
CA PRO A 305 -15.90 15.60 7.38
C PRO A 305 -16.53 15.62 8.78
N ASP A 306 -16.93 16.82 9.22
CA ASP A 306 -17.57 17.00 10.52
C ASP A 306 -19.00 16.43 10.55
N GLY A 307 -19.55 16.30 11.76
CA GLY A 307 -20.91 15.77 11.96
C GLY A 307 -21.00 14.25 11.80
N GLY A 308 -19.86 13.58 11.61
CA GLY A 308 -19.76 12.13 11.59
C GLY A 308 -20.14 11.49 12.93
N LYS A 309 -20.76 10.31 12.86
CA LYS A 309 -21.10 9.47 14.02
C LYS A 309 -20.47 8.09 13.87
N MET A 310 -19.93 7.58 14.96
CA MET A 310 -19.47 6.20 15.09
C MET A 310 -20.26 5.55 16.23
N THR A 311 -21.06 4.54 15.91
CA THR A 311 -21.85 3.78 16.88
C THR A 311 -21.38 2.33 16.93
N VAL A 312 -21.36 1.75 18.13
CA VAL A 312 -20.84 0.41 18.36
C VAL A 312 -21.93 -0.43 19.01
N THR A 313 -22.13 -1.64 18.48
CA THR A 313 -23.04 -2.64 19.03
C THR A 313 -22.33 -3.99 19.12
N GLN A 314 -22.86 -4.89 19.94
CA GLN A 314 -22.35 -6.25 20.09
C GLN A 314 -23.41 -7.26 19.65
N ASN A 315 -22.95 -8.35 19.04
CA ASN A 315 -23.77 -9.47 18.62
C ASN A 315 -23.12 -10.77 19.12
N SER A 316 -23.92 -11.73 19.57
CA SER A 316 -23.46 -13.03 20.02
C SER A 316 -22.99 -13.94 18.88
N SER A 317 -23.36 -13.65 17.63
CA SER A 317 -22.90 -14.43 16.47
C SER A 317 -21.39 -14.28 16.27
N SER A 318 -20.70 -15.38 16.02
CA SER A 318 -19.25 -15.40 15.78
C SER A 318 -18.89 -15.08 14.32
N LEU A 319 -17.72 -14.47 14.12
CA LEU A 319 -17.12 -14.33 12.79
C LEU A 319 -16.35 -15.60 12.42
N LEU A 320 -16.26 -15.92 11.13
CA LEU A 320 -15.46 -17.05 10.64
C LEU A 320 -13.99 -16.90 11.07
N GLY A 321 -13.44 -17.92 11.72
CA GLY A 321 -12.11 -17.93 12.31
C GLY A 321 -12.02 -17.38 13.75
N TYR A 322 -13.15 -16.96 14.33
CA TYR A 322 -13.27 -16.44 15.69
C TYR A 322 -14.46 -17.07 16.43
N GLU A 323 -14.69 -18.37 16.24
CA GLU A 323 -15.89 -19.09 16.69
C GLU A 323 -16.17 -18.97 18.19
N LYS A 324 -15.12 -18.76 19.00
CA LYS A 324 -15.17 -18.61 20.45
C LYS A 324 -15.63 -17.22 20.94
N TYR A 325 -15.79 -16.25 20.04
CA TYR A 325 -16.08 -14.86 20.38
C TYR A 325 -17.34 -14.37 19.66
N GLY A 326 -18.03 -13.40 20.27
CA GLY A 326 -19.08 -12.64 19.58
C GLY A 326 -18.48 -11.70 18.53
N THR A 327 -19.32 -10.80 17.99
CA THR A 327 -18.94 -9.79 17.01
C THR A 327 -19.24 -8.39 17.52
N ILE A 328 -18.27 -7.50 17.41
CA ILE A 328 -18.45 -6.05 17.52
C ILE A 328 -18.83 -5.53 16.13
N ILE A 329 -19.97 -4.82 16.06
CA ILE A 329 -20.44 -4.15 14.85
C ILE A 329 -20.23 -2.65 15.04
N ILE A 330 -19.50 -2.04 14.11
CA ILE A 330 -19.28 -0.60 14.08
C ILE A 330 -20.06 -0.02 12.90
N ASP A 331 -20.96 0.90 13.20
CA ASP A 331 -21.70 1.66 12.22
C ASP A 331 -21.16 3.09 12.18
N TYR A 332 -20.66 3.48 11.01
CA TYR A 332 -20.23 4.83 10.71
C TYR A 332 -21.29 5.54 9.88
N HIS A 333 -21.56 6.79 10.20
CA HIS A 333 -22.43 7.66 9.42
C HIS A 333 -21.76 9.03 9.26
N ILE A 334 -21.43 9.41 8.03
CA ILE A 334 -20.95 10.75 7.68
C ILE A 334 -22.02 11.40 6.78
N PRO A 335 -22.66 12.50 7.20
CA PRO A 335 -23.67 13.16 6.38
C PRO A 335 -23.03 13.88 5.18
N SER A 336 -23.80 14.06 4.11
CA SER A 336 -23.44 14.94 3.00
C SER A 336 -23.29 16.39 3.50
N GLY A 337 -22.46 17.17 2.81
CA GLY A 337 -22.17 18.53 3.24
C GLY A 337 -21.39 19.33 2.19
N ILE A 338 -20.77 20.41 2.64
CA ILE A 338 -19.94 21.29 1.81
C ILE A 338 -18.47 21.13 2.19
N GLN A 339 -17.60 21.05 1.18
CA GLN A 339 -16.16 20.95 1.35
C GLN A 339 -15.58 22.23 1.97
N LYS A 340 -14.69 22.07 2.96
CA LYS A 340 -13.98 23.15 3.64
C LYS A 340 -12.61 23.36 2.98
N GLU A 341 -11.87 24.35 3.48
CA GLU A 341 -10.53 24.70 2.99
C GLU A 341 -9.53 23.52 3.04
N GLU A 342 -9.70 22.58 3.97
CA GLU A 342 -8.84 21.39 4.04
C GLU A 342 -9.17 20.29 3.00
N HIS A 343 -10.28 20.42 2.27
CA HIS A 343 -10.75 19.41 1.31
C HIS A 343 -10.33 19.73 -0.14
N PRO A 344 -10.37 18.77 -1.07
CA PRO A 344 -9.86 18.96 -2.43
C PRO A 344 -10.54 20.07 -3.24
N ASN A 345 -11.85 20.29 -3.05
CA ASN A 345 -12.62 21.30 -3.78
C ASN A 345 -13.44 22.16 -2.79
N PRO A 346 -12.81 23.12 -2.07
CA PRO A 346 -13.50 23.97 -1.10
C PRO A 346 -14.73 24.66 -1.70
N GLY A 347 -15.83 24.72 -0.93
CA GLY A 347 -17.11 25.29 -1.35
C GLY A 347 -18.00 24.37 -2.20
N GLN A 348 -17.48 23.25 -2.74
CA GLN A 348 -18.31 22.29 -3.47
C GLN A 348 -19.03 21.30 -2.53
N PRO A 349 -20.21 20.80 -2.90
CA PRO A 349 -20.86 19.74 -2.15
C PRO A 349 -20.08 18.43 -2.24
N TYR A 350 -20.20 17.60 -1.21
CA TYR A 350 -19.76 16.21 -1.20
C TYR A 350 -20.89 15.27 -0.76
N GLU A 351 -20.85 14.03 -1.24
CA GLU A 351 -21.81 12.98 -0.87
C GLU A 351 -21.29 12.18 0.33
N GLY A 352 -22.10 12.10 1.39
CA GLY A 352 -21.83 11.36 2.62
C GLY A 352 -21.91 9.84 2.44
N VAL A 353 -21.68 9.09 3.52
CA VAL A 353 -21.73 7.62 3.52
C VAL A 353 -22.29 7.05 4.82
N SER A 354 -22.89 5.87 4.73
CA SER A 354 -23.11 4.99 5.87
C SER A 354 -22.37 3.68 5.62
N ARG A 355 -21.54 3.24 6.58
CA ARG A 355 -20.72 2.04 6.43
C ARG A 355 -20.73 1.22 7.71
N ARG A 356 -20.86 -0.09 7.54
CA ARG A 356 -20.78 -1.06 8.61
C ARG A 356 -19.48 -1.84 8.55
N ALA A 357 -18.86 -2.03 9.70
CA ALA A 357 -17.67 -2.85 9.85
C ALA A 357 -17.81 -3.85 11.00
N TYR A 358 -17.03 -4.92 10.94
CA TYR A 358 -17.08 -6.03 11.89
C TYR A 358 -15.70 -6.30 12.47
N ILE A 359 -15.63 -6.58 13.77
CA ILE A 359 -14.42 -7.03 14.46
C ILE A 359 -14.82 -8.10 15.47
N PRO A 360 -14.03 -9.17 15.70
CA PRO A 360 -14.36 -10.14 16.75
C PRO A 360 -14.39 -9.47 18.13
N ASP A 361 -15.34 -9.85 18.97
CA ASP A 361 -15.44 -9.38 20.37
C ASP A 361 -14.45 -10.13 21.30
N SER A 362 -13.19 -10.17 20.87
CA SER A 362 -12.06 -10.70 21.61
C SER A 362 -11.32 -9.58 22.35
N SER A 363 -10.35 -9.93 23.20
CA SER A 363 -9.47 -8.93 23.83
C SER A 363 -8.71 -8.10 22.79
N GLU A 364 -8.24 -8.74 21.73
CA GLU A 364 -7.55 -8.07 20.64
C GLU A 364 -8.48 -7.16 19.83
N GLY A 365 -9.67 -7.64 19.49
CA GLY A 365 -10.65 -6.85 18.74
C GLY A 365 -11.14 -5.63 19.52
N ARG A 366 -11.34 -5.74 20.84
CA ARG A 366 -11.64 -4.60 21.72
C ARG A 366 -10.52 -3.56 21.76
N MET A 367 -9.26 -3.99 21.75
CA MET A 367 -8.14 -3.06 21.66
C MET A 367 -8.12 -2.32 20.31
N ILE A 368 -8.38 -3.01 19.20
CA ILE A 368 -8.52 -2.37 17.88
C ILE A 368 -9.68 -1.38 17.87
N LEU A 369 -10.81 -1.70 18.49
CA LEU A 369 -11.97 -0.79 18.59
C LEU A 369 -11.59 0.54 19.24
N GLU A 370 -10.85 0.52 20.35
CA GLU A 370 -10.41 1.76 21.02
C GLU A 370 -9.47 2.59 20.14
N LEU A 371 -8.58 1.95 19.40
CA LEU A 371 -7.72 2.64 18.44
C LEU A 371 -8.54 3.24 17.29
N LEU A 372 -9.56 2.54 16.78
CA LEU A 372 -10.44 3.04 15.74
C LEU A 372 -11.28 4.23 16.22
N ARG A 373 -11.77 4.21 17.47
CA ARG A 373 -12.44 5.36 18.09
C ARG A 373 -11.53 6.58 18.10
N ARG A 374 -10.30 6.41 18.60
CA ARG A 374 -9.31 7.50 18.61
C ARG A 374 -8.97 8.00 17.21
N ALA A 375 -8.84 7.10 16.23
CA ALA A 375 -8.62 7.47 14.84
C ALA A 375 -9.82 8.24 14.25
N PHE A 376 -11.05 7.86 14.61
CA PHE A 376 -12.27 8.57 14.19
C PHE A 376 -12.34 9.97 14.80
N ASP A 377 -12.05 10.11 16.10
CA ASP A 377 -11.99 11.39 16.80
C ASP A 377 -10.91 12.31 16.23
N GLN A 378 -9.79 11.73 15.77
CA GLN A 378 -8.72 12.45 15.06
C GLN A 378 -9.00 12.66 13.57
N ARG A 379 -10.22 12.38 13.08
CA ARG A 379 -10.65 12.57 11.68
C ARG A 379 -9.86 11.74 10.66
N LEU A 380 -9.34 10.57 11.05
CA LEU A 380 -8.45 9.73 10.24
C LEU A 380 -9.12 8.53 9.55
N ILE A 381 -10.36 8.17 9.90
CA ILE A 381 -11.04 7.01 9.29
C ILE A 381 -11.48 7.29 7.85
N PHE A 382 -12.01 8.48 7.61
CA PHE A 382 -12.50 8.91 6.31
C PHE A 382 -11.75 10.13 5.76
N THR A 383 -12.00 10.42 4.48
CA THR A 383 -11.61 11.65 3.81
C THR A 383 -12.60 11.95 2.68
N ILE A 384 -12.50 13.11 2.03
CA ILE A 384 -13.19 13.39 0.77
C ILE A 384 -12.22 13.16 -0.38
N GLY A 385 -12.68 12.43 -1.39
CA GLY A 385 -11.89 12.19 -2.58
C GLY A 385 -12.70 11.52 -3.69
N ARG A 386 -12.00 10.76 -4.51
CA ARG A 386 -12.61 9.94 -5.55
C ARG A 386 -12.90 8.54 -5.01
N SER A 387 -14.14 8.10 -5.12
CA SER A 387 -14.53 6.73 -4.81
C SER A 387 -13.82 5.76 -5.76
N THR A 388 -13.09 4.79 -5.22
CA THR A 388 -12.42 3.75 -6.02
C THR A 388 -13.42 2.82 -6.70
N THR A 389 -14.56 2.55 -6.06
CA THR A 389 -15.56 1.60 -6.57
C THR A 389 -16.47 2.21 -7.63
N SER A 390 -16.85 3.49 -7.49
CA SER A 390 -17.76 4.17 -8.42
C SER A 390 -17.08 5.16 -9.34
N GLY A 391 -15.81 5.49 -9.11
CA GLY A 391 -15.06 6.49 -9.88
C GLY A 391 -15.54 7.93 -9.69
N ARG A 392 -16.52 8.20 -8.83
CA ARG A 392 -17.10 9.53 -8.60
C ARG A 392 -16.22 10.36 -7.67
N ASN A 393 -16.01 11.63 -8.01
CA ASN A 393 -15.33 12.62 -7.16
C ASN A 393 -16.27 13.19 -6.10
N ASN A 394 -15.72 13.97 -5.16
CA ASN A 394 -16.48 14.64 -4.09
C ASN A 394 -17.32 13.64 -3.25
N MET A 395 -16.74 12.49 -2.93
CA MET A 395 -17.38 11.48 -2.09
C MET A 395 -16.56 11.24 -0.83
N VAL A 396 -17.25 10.87 0.27
CA VAL A 396 -16.57 10.36 1.46
C VAL A 396 -16.03 8.95 1.19
N THR A 397 -14.73 8.75 1.40
CA THR A 397 -14.01 7.50 1.16
C THR A 397 -13.20 7.06 2.39
N TRP A 398 -12.79 5.78 2.43
CA TRP A 398 -11.88 5.30 3.48
C TRP A 398 -10.51 6.00 3.35
N ASN A 399 -9.79 6.20 4.46
CA ASN A 399 -8.51 6.90 4.50
C ASN A 399 -7.36 5.98 4.99
N ASP A 400 -7.08 4.95 4.18
CA ASP A 400 -6.00 3.95 4.37
C ASP A 400 -6.04 3.11 5.65
N ILE A 401 -7.16 3.12 6.39
CA ILE A 401 -7.41 2.21 7.52
C ILE A 401 -8.47 1.21 7.10
N HIS A 402 -8.06 -0.02 6.84
CA HIS A 402 -8.94 -1.03 6.28
C HIS A 402 -9.95 -1.55 7.31
N HIS A 403 -11.20 -1.62 6.87
CA HIS A 403 -12.32 -2.15 7.64
C HIS A 403 -12.84 -3.43 7.01
N LYS A 404 -13.33 -4.35 7.85
CA LYS A 404 -14.03 -5.53 7.39
C LYS A 404 -15.51 -5.23 7.25
N THR A 405 -15.98 -5.03 6.02
CA THR A 405 -17.38 -4.69 5.71
C THR A 405 -18.25 -5.90 5.43
N SER A 406 -17.70 -7.11 5.49
CA SER A 406 -18.42 -8.39 5.34
C SER A 406 -18.04 -9.34 6.47
N THR A 407 -18.97 -10.19 6.91
CA THR A 407 -18.69 -11.27 7.87
C THR A 407 -18.18 -12.55 7.20
N HIS A 408 -18.17 -12.60 5.87
CA HIS A 408 -17.78 -13.76 5.06
C HIS A 408 -17.01 -13.33 3.79
N GLY A 409 -16.52 -14.30 3.00
CA GLY A 409 -15.87 -14.05 1.70
C GLY A 409 -14.37 -13.71 1.80
N GLY A 410 -13.80 -13.75 3.00
CA GLY A 410 -12.35 -13.57 3.22
C GLY A 410 -11.81 -12.20 2.82
N PRO A 411 -10.47 -12.05 2.74
CA PRO A 411 -9.82 -10.75 2.52
C PRO A 411 -10.23 -10.05 1.22
N THR A 412 -10.53 -10.82 0.16
CA THR A 412 -10.89 -10.32 -1.17
C THR A 412 -12.26 -9.63 -1.20
N HIS A 413 -13.18 -10.04 -0.31
CA HIS A 413 -14.50 -9.43 -0.16
C HIS A 413 -14.57 -8.53 1.08
N TYR A 414 -13.41 -8.06 1.57
CA TYR A 414 -13.33 -7.25 2.79
C TYR A 414 -14.01 -7.93 3.99
N GLY A 415 -13.93 -9.27 4.07
CA GLY A 415 -14.60 -10.04 5.12
C GLY A 415 -13.74 -11.10 5.76
N TYR A 416 -14.40 -12.02 6.46
CA TYR A 416 -13.79 -13.10 7.24
C TYR A 416 -13.95 -14.46 6.53
N PRO A 417 -13.14 -15.48 6.84
CA PRO A 417 -11.99 -15.45 7.75
C PRO A 417 -10.80 -14.66 7.18
N ASP A 418 -10.10 -13.94 8.04
CA ASP A 418 -8.85 -13.25 7.72
C ASP A 418 -7.97 -13.20 8.99
N PRO A 419 -7.11 -14.21 9.20
CA PRO A 419 -6.37 -14.35 10.44
C PRO A 419 -5.34 -13.23 10.68
N HIS A 420 -4.99 -12.46 9.63
CA HIS A 420 -3.99 -11.41 9.73
C HIS A 420 -4.58 -10.00 9.81
N TYR A 421 -5.92 -9.86 9.71
CA TYR A 421 -6.57 -8.55 9.67
C TYR A 421 -6.24 -7.66 10.88
N LEU A 422 -6.36 -8.20 12.12
CA LEU A 422 -6.15 -7.41 13.34
C LEU A 422 -4.71 -6.88 13.46
N ASN A 423 -3.73 -7.62 12.94
CA ASN A 423 -2.35 -7.15 12.87
C ASN A 423 -2.18 -6.06 11.81
N ARG A 424 -2.73 -6.27 10.60
CA ARG A 424 -2.61 -5.28 9.52
C ARG A 424 -3.26 -3.95 9.88
N VAL A 425 -4.47 -3.97 10.44
CA VAL A 425 -5.16 -2.72 10.83
C VAL A 425 -4.45 -2.00 11.98
N ARG A 426 -3.82 -2.74 12.91
CA ARG A 426 -2.95 -2.16 13.94
C ARG A 426 -1.76 -1.43 13.33
N ASP A 427 -1.10 -2.04 12.35
CA ASP A 427 0.04 -1.42 11.66
C ASP A 427 -0.38 -0.19 10.86
N GLU A 428 -1.55 -0.22 10.22
CA GLU A 428 -2.14 0.93 9.51
C GLU A 428 -2.45 2.10 10.46
N LEU A 429 -3.06 1.81 11.62
CA LEU A 429 -3.33 2.78 12.68
C LEU A 429 -2.03 3.40 13.21
N LYS A 430 -1.01 2.55 13.44
CA LYS A 430 0.32 2.99 13.87
C LYS A 430 0.98 3.95 12.89
N VAL A 431 0.88 3.67 11.58
CA VAL A 431 1.39 4.58 10.53
C VAL A 431 0.69 5.94 10.57
N LYS A 432 -0.57 5.99 11.00
CA LYS A 432 -1.34 7.24 11.21
C LYS A 432 -1.09 7.88 12.59
N GLY A 433 -0.17 7.35 13.40
CA GLY A 433 0.16 7.87 14.73
C GLY A 433 -0.79 7.43 15.85
N ILE A 434 -1.56 6.36 15.62
CA ILE A 434 -2.51 5.79 16.58
C ILE A 434 -1.92 4.49 17.15
N GLU A 435 -1.51 4.52 18.42
CA GLU A 435 -0.91 3.40 19.16
C GLU A 435 -1.55 3.24 20.54
#